data_AF-F0WMQ6-F1
#
_entry.id   AF-F0WMQ6-F1
#
_cell.length_a   1.000
_cell.length_b   1.000
_cell.length_c   1.000
_cell.angle_alpha   90.00
_cell.angle_beta   90.00
_cell.angle_gamma   90.00
#
_symmetry.space_group_name_H-M   'P 1'
#
loop_
_entity.id
_entity.type
_entity.pdbx_description
1 polymer ?
#
loop_
_entity_poly.entity_id
_entity_poly.type
_entity_poly.pdbx_seq_one_letter_code
_entity_poly.pdbx_strand_id
1 'polypeptide(L)'
;MYEVKLVTVGTIPLDYTDWESDPIGKDDNLWLQYFGSSKRKEARLVYEHCSSTYYIGWRLKWASLKSWLDNKKLHRFPKYSLYPEAFIADNPGLYKFSWVTDEGPMLTFEGIASTPKYPIQYEPENFHNISVSFWMHEIYRQNVRFQFGIEATRIPPKQFKRINGFDDAEKIELREDNGRYQADCYWMSQYISRMGDKLENLLTVTLNLEDPIKFRPDQFVIKGDSRENPFGPRSDSRCPFLIEKSETENEWVLGSSFLRANSVSIDTRFEKYGIKMMISGKLSYMHEYHLDLDKRKKPPMV
;
A
#
# COMPACT_ATOMS: atom_id res chain seq x y z
N MET A 1 16.37 -23.32 11.00
CA MET A 1 15.58 -22.73 12.09
C MET A 1 16.12 -21.33 12.33
N TYR A 2 15.40 -20.31 11.89
CA TYR A 2 15.86 -18.92 11.92
C TYR A 2 15.12 -18.18 13.02
N GLU A 3 15.83 -17.38 13.81
CA GLU A 3 15.24 -16.51 14.81
C GLU A 3 15.13 -15.12 14.18
N VAL A 4 13.93 -14.75 13.71
CA VAL A 4 13.63 -13.38 13.29
C VAL A 4 13.21 -12.62 14.54
N LYS A 5 14.13 -11.83 15.10
CA LYS A 5 13.79 -10.87 16.16
C LYS A 5 13.50 -9.52 15.51
N LEU A 6 12.23 -9.12 15.52
CA LEU A 6 11.89 -7.72 15.35
C LEU A 6 12.31 -7.01 16.64
N VAL A 7 13.43 -6.29 16.58
CA VAL A 7 13.88 -5.47 17.71
C VAL A 7 13.19 -4.12 17.59
N THR A 8 11.93 -4.04 18.02
CA THR A 8 11.33 -2.75 18.37
C THR A 8 11.84 -2.38 19.75
N VAL A 9 12.69 -1.37 19.86
CA VAL A 9 13.04 -0.83 21.17
C VAL A 9 13.13 0.68 21.10
N GLY A 10 12.59 1.32 22.14
CA GLY A 10 12.86 2.71 22.46
C GLY A 10 14.36 2.97 22.68
N THR A 11 14.67 4.17 23.13
CA THR A 11 16.03 4.64 23.41
C THR A 11 16.79 3.66 24.31
N ILE A 12 17.56 2.74 23.74
CA ILE A 12 18.56 1.98 24.48
C ILE A 12 19.84 2.82 24.46
N PRO A 13 20.37 3.25 25.61
CA PRO A 13 21.74 3.69 25.67
C PRO A 13 22.62 2.45 25.47
N LEU A 14 23.18 2.30 24.28
CA LEU A 14 24.09 1.20 23.99
C LEU A 14 25.53 1.72 24.01
N ASP A 15 26.23 1.32 25.06
CA ASP A 15 27.68 1.46 25.21
C ASP A 15 28.34 0.39 24.32
N TYR A 16 28.80 0.78 23.13
CA TYR A 16 29.60 -0.04 22.22
C TYR A 16 30.70 0.80 21.59
N THR A 17 31.79 0.98 22.33
CA THR A 17 33.09 1.36 21.77
C THR A 17 33.65 0.17 20.99
N ASP A 18 34.18 0.41 19.78
CA ASP A 18 34.97 -0.51 18.93
C ASP A 18 34.22 -1.23 17.78
N TRP A 19 33.67 -0.47 16.82
CA TRP A 19 33.17 -1.04 15.56
C TRP A 19 33.43 -0.10 14.37
N GLU A 20 34.03 -0.62 13.31
CA GLU A 20 34.16 0.07 12.01
C GLU A 20 32.84 -0.07 11.23
N SER A 21 32.31 1.06 10.75
CA SER A 21 31.14 1.13 9.89
C SER A 21 31.53 1.67 8.51
N ASP A 22 31.15 0.94 7.45
CA ASP A 22 31.23 1.43 6.07
C ASP A 22 29.81 1.78 5.60
N PRO A 23 29.46 3.07 5.45
CA PRO A 23 28.18 3.45 4.86
C PRO A 23 28.19 3.19 3.35
N ILE A 24 27.21 2.41 2.87
CA ILE A 24 26.98 2.21 1.44
C ILE A 24 25.65 2.89 1.06
N GLY A 25 25.76 4.06 0.42
CA GLY A 25 24.62 4.88 0.02
C GLY A 25 24.09 5.71 1.19
N LYS A 26 24.36 7.01 1.17
CA LYS A 26 23.92 7.95 2.20
C LYS A 26 22.85 8.86 1.57
N ASP A 27 21.63 8.72 2.04
CA ASP A 27 20.59 9.75 1.98
C ASP A 27 20.46 10.33 3.39
N ASP A 28 20.10 11.61 3.52
CA ASP A 28 20.36 12.41 4.73
C ASP A 28 19.69 11.86 6.00
N ASN A 29 18.67 10.99 5.86
CA ASN A 29 17.91 10.43 6.98
C ASN A 29 17.75 8.89 6.95
N LEU A 30 18.31 8.18 5.96
CA LEU A 30 18.17 6.73 5.84
C LEU A 30 19.42 6.08 5.24
N TRP A 31 20.04 5.16 5.97
CA TRP A 31 21.19 4.41 5.48
C TRP A 31 21.22 2.98 6.00
N LEU A 32 21.97 2.13 5.29
CA LEU A 32 22.17 0.74 5.65
C LEU A 32 23.51 0.60 6.37
N GLN A 33 23.47 0.12 7.61
CA GLN A 33 24.66 -0.14 8.41
C GLN A 33 24.89 -1.65 8.51
N TYR A 34 26.09 -2.09 8.12
CA TYR A 34 26.50 -3.47 8.27
C TYR A 34 27.36 -3.64 9.53
N PHE A 35 27.19 -4.75 10.23
CA PHE A 35 27.97 -5.09 11.42
C PHE A 35 28.42 -6.54 11.39
N GLY A 36 29.57 -6.86 12.00
CA GLY A 36 29.96 -8.23 12.31
C GLY A 36 31.11 -8.79 11.48
N SER A 37 31.54 -10.00 11.84
CA SER A 37 32.73 -10.66 11.29
C SER A 37 32.51 -11.21 9.88
N SER A 38 33.60 -11.63 9.21
CA SER A 38 33.55 -12.28 7.88
C SER A 38 32.58 -13.47 7.79
N LYS A 39 32.21 -14.09 8.93
CA LYS A 39 31.27 -15.21 9.01
C LYS A 39 29.83 -14.80 9.37
N ARG A 40 29.60 -13.59 9.88
CA ARG A 40 28.29 -13.08 10.29
C ARG A 40 28.21 -11.58 10.02
N LYS A 41 27.45 -11.18 9.01
CA LYS A 41 27.10 -9.79 8.76
C LYS A 41 25.64 -9.53 9.16
N GLU A 42 25.42 -8.67 10.13
CA GLU A 42 24.12 -8.11 10.45
C GLU A 42 23.91 -6.87 9.58
N ALA A 43 22.69 -6.65 9.09
CA ALA A 43 22.34 -5.43 8.36
C ALA A 43 21.24 -4.72 9.14
N ARG A 44 21.43 -3.43 9.40
CA ARG A 44 20.42 -2.57 10.02
C ARG A 44 20.10 -1.44 9.06
N LEU A 45 18.81 -1.27 8.79
CA LEU A 45 18.30 -0.04 8.21
C LEU A 45 18.18 0.95 9.36
N VAL A 46 18.90 2.07 9.25
CA VAL A 46 18.89 3.16 10.22
C VAL A 46 18.07 4.28 9.62
N TYR A 47 17.00 4.67 10.31
CA TYR A 47 16.13 5.78 9.93
C TYR A 47 16.18 6.86 11.00
N GLU A 48 16.53 8.08 10.62
CA GLU A 48 16.53 9.24 11.53
C GLU A 48 15.33 10.13 11.24
N HIS A 49 14.58 10.46 12.29
CA HIS A 49 13.48 11.39 12.19
C HIS A 49 13.43 12.25 13.46
N CYS A 50 13.56 13.57 13.29
CA CYS A 50 13.76 14.53 14.36
C CYS A 50 14.97 14.18 15.23
N SER A 51 14.79 14.05 16.56
CA SER A 51 15.84 13.69 17.52
C SER A 51 15.91 12.19 17.82
N SER A 52 15.19 11.36 17.06
CA SER A 52 15.09 9.92 17.29
C SER A 52 15.66 9.12 16.12
N THR A 53 16.48 8.13 16.45
CA THR A 53 17.01 7.15 15.49
C THR A 53 16.27 5.83 15.68
N TYR A 54 15.63 5.36 14.61
CA TYR A 54 14.90 4.11 14.53
C TYR A 54 15.75 3.06 13.82
N TYR A 55 15.78 1.85 14.36
CA TYR A 55 16.54 0.75 13.80
C TYR A 55 15.59 -0.36 13.37
N ILE A 56 15.56 -0.66 12.06
CA ILE A 56 14.97 -1.90 11.55
C ILE A 56 16.15 -2.82 11.22
N GLY A 57 16.46 -3.71 12.15
CA GLY A 57 17.55 -4.67 12.00
C GLY A 57 17.04 -6.02 11.48
N TRP A 58 17.72 -6.58 10.47
CA TRP A 58 17.58 -7.99 10.14
C TRP A 58 18.86 -8.73 10.53
N ARG A 59 18.72 -9.73 11.40
CA ARG A 59 19.83 -10.64 11.71
C ARG A 59 19.88 -11.79 10.71
N LEU A 60 20.36 -11.50 9.50
CA LEU A 60 20.50 -12.50 8.44
C LEU A 60 21.94 -12.99 8.32
N LYS A 61 22.16 -14.25 7.98
CA LYS A 61 23.48 -14.68 7.49
C LYS A 61 23.73 -14.05 6.12
N TRP A 62 24.98 -13.75 5.76
CA TRP A 62 25.29 -13.15 4.45
C TRP A 62 24.75 -13.97 3.28
N ALA A 63 24.84 -15.30 3.35
CA ALA A 63 24.25 -16.19 2.35
C ALA A 63 22.71 -16.03 2.24
N SER A 64 22.03 -15.78 3.36
CA SER A 64 20.58 -15.53 3.40
C SER A 64 20.22 -14.16 2.84
N LEU A 65 20.96 -13.10 3.20
CA LEU A 65 20.74 -11.76 2.65
C LEU A 65 21.00 -11.73 1.14
N LYS A 66 22.10 -12.35 0.70
CA LYS A 66 22.42 -12.49 -0.72
C LYS A 66 21.31 -13.28 -1.45
N SER A 67 20.86 -14.40 -0.87
CA SER A 67 19.73 -15.16 -1.38
C SER A 67 18.45 -14.32 -1.46
N TRP A 68 18.17 -13.45 -0.48
CA TRP A 68 17.00 -12.57 -0.53
C TRP A 68 17.10 -11.51 -1.63
N LEU A 69 18.29 -10.93 -1.84
CA LEU A 69 18.54 -9.99 -2.93
C LEU A 69 18.44 -10.69 -4.30
N ASP A 70 19.09 -11.84 -4.45
CA ASP A 70 19.13 -12.61 -5.69
C ASP A 70 17.73 -13.14 -6.06
N ASN A 71 16.94 -13.56 -5.07
CA ASN A 71 15.56 -14.03 -5.24
C ASN A 71 14.50 -12.91 -5.18
N LYS A 72 14.90 -11.63 -5.20
CA LYS A 72 13.99 -10.47 -5.16
C LYS A 72 13.03 -10.46 -3.96
N LYS A 73 13.41 -11.08 -2.84
CA LYS A 73 12.69 -11.00 -1.55
C LYS A 73 12.95 -9.67 -0.82
N LEU A 74 14.05 -9.01 -1.18
CA LEU A 74 14.43 -7.68 -0.71
C LEU A 74 14.77 -6.80 -1.92
N HIS A 75 14.04 -5.69 -2.09
CA HIS A 75 14.31 -4.73 -3.16
C HIS A 75 15.38 -3.71 -2.73
N ARG A 76 16.19 -3.23 -3.68
CA ARG A 76 17.15 -2.13 -3.44
C ARG A 76 16.42 -0.78 -3.53
N PHE A 77 16.90 0.20 -2.77
CA PHE A 77 16.49 1.61 -2.78
C PHE A 77 16.20 2.17 -4.20
N PRO A 78 15.24 3.09 -4.39
CA PRO A 78 14.47 3.88 -3.40
C PRO A 78 13.31 3.17 -2.69
N LYS A 79 13.07 1.87 -2.94
CA LYS A 79 12.07 1.11 -2.18
C LYS A 79 12.69 -0.13 -1.55
N TYR A 80 13.25 0.03 -0.35
CA TYR A 80 13.52 -1.09 0.55
C TYR A 80 12.20 -1.60 1.13
N SER A 81 11.36 -2.23 0.30
CA SER A 81 10.24 -3.03 0.78
C SER A 81 10.69 -4.48 0.88
N LEU A 82 10.51 -5.07 2.05
CA LEU A 82 10.38 -6.52 2.17
C LEU A 82 9.29 -6.96 1.18
N TYR A 83 9.52 -7.95 0.32
CA TYR A 83 8.45 -8.53 -0.49
C TYR A 83 7.57 -9.38 0.42
N PRO A 84 6.41 -8.87 0.90
CA PRO A 84 5.75 -9.45 2.05
C PRO A 84 5.27 -10.87 1.78
N GLU A 85 4.83 -11.14 0.55
CA GLU A 85 4.32 -12.45 0.14
C GLU A 85 5.40 -13.52 0.23
N ALA A 86 6.63 -13.25 -0.22
CA ALA A 86 7.72 -14.22 -0.09
C ALA A 86 8.18 -14.40 1.34
N PHE A 87 8.12 -13.36 2.18
CA PHE A 87 8.43 -13.49 3.60
C PHE A 87 7.41 -14.38 4.30
N ILE A 88 6.12 -14.12 4.08
CA ILE A 88 5.01 -14.87 4.71
C ILE A 88 5.03 -16.34 4.27
N ALA A 89 5.33 -16.61 3.00
CA ALA A 89 5.43 -17.99 2.49
C ALA A 89 6.50 -18.83 3.23
N ASP A 90 7.59 -18.21 3.68
CA ASP A 90 8.68 -18.90 4.38
C ASP A 90 8.56 -18.87 5.91
N ASN A 91 7.65 -18.05 6.44
CA ASN A 91 7.53 -17.80 7.87
C ASN A 91 6.05 -17.95 8.25
N PRO A 92 5.62 -19.13 8.75
CA PRO A 92 4.27 -19.27 9.27
C PRO A 92 4.03 -18.32 10.45
N GLY A 93 2.90 -17.63 10.45
CA GLY A 93 2.59 -16.61 11.42
C GLY A 93 1.24 -15.94 11.19
N LEU A 94 0.92 -15.01 12.09
CA LEU A 94 -0.23 -14.13 11.96
C LEU A 94 0.25 -12.73 11.59
N TYR A 95 -0.20 -12.27 10.43
CA TYR A 95 0.22 -11.04 9.80
C TYR A 95 -0.96 -10.10 9.65
N LYS A 96 -0.72 -8.80 9.74
CA LYS A 96 -1.73 -7.79 9.43
C LYS A 96 -1.14 -6.70 8.55
N PHE A 97 -1.78 -6.51 7.41
CA PHE A 97 -1.54 -5.43 6.49
C PHE A 97 -2.56 -4.34 6.76
N SER A 98 -2.07 -3.12 6.87
CA SER A 98 -2.90 -1.93 7.05
C SER A 98 -2.28 -0.73 6.35
N TRP A 99 -3.07 0.29 6.08
CA TRP A 99 -2.54 1.59 5.67
C TRP A 99 -2.54 2.54 6.87
N VAL A 100 -1.40 3.17 7.14
CA VAL A 100 -1.27 4.26 8.10
C VAL A 100 -1.27 5.56 7.32
N THR A 101 -2.11 6.51 7.74
CA THR A 101 -2.18 7.83 7.10
C THR A 101 -0.79 8.49 7.13
N ASP A 102 -0.38 9.09 6.01
CA ASP A 102 0.92 9.73 5.81
C ASP A 102 2.16 8.81 5.80
N GLU A 103 2.12 7.64 6.47
CA GLU A 103 3.22 6.67 6.47
C GLU A 103 3.13 5.62 5.36
N GLY A 104 1.92 5.27 4.93
CA GLY A 104 1.68 4.30 3.86
C GLY A 104 1.37 2.88 4.34
N PRO A 105 1.70 1.84 3.55
CA PRO A 105 1.35 0.46 3.89
C PRO A 105 2.28 -0.08 4.99
N MET A 106 1.68 -0.67 6.03
CA MET A 106 2.36 -1.23 7.17
C MET A 106 2.00 -2.71 7.34
N LEU A 107 3.03 -3.54 7.51
CA LEU A 107 2.93 -4.93 7.93
C LEU A 107 3.24 -5.03 9.42
N THR A 108 2.30 -5.54 10.21
CA THR A 108 2.51 -5.85 11.62
C THR A 108 2.45 -7.36 11.86
N PHE A 109 3.20 -7.81 12.87
CA PHE A 109 3.23 -9.19 13.34
C PHE A 109 2.40 -9.24 14.62
N GLU A 110 1.14 -9.68 14.53
CA GLU A 110 0.25 -9.72 15.70
C GLU A 110 0.39 -11.08 16.41
N GLY A 111 0.66 -11.08 17.72
CA GLY A 111 0.65 -12.30 18.55
C GLY A 111 -0.77 -12.79 18.87
N ILE A 112 -1.75 -11.88 18.85
CA ILE A 112 -3.17 -12.13 19.05
C ILE A 112 -3.90 -11.15 18.15
N ALA A 113 -4.59 -11.64 17.12
CA ALA A 113 -5.40 -10.77 16.27
C ALA A 113 -6.37 -10.00 17.16
N SER A 114 -6.33 -8.67 17.10
CA SER A 114 -7.53 -7.93 17.50
C SER A 114 -8.61 -8.30 16.50
N THR A 115 -9.43 -9.30 16.83
CA THR A 115 -10.43 -9.83 15.92
C THR A 115 -11.31 -8.67 15.53
N PRO A 116 -11.41 -8.33 14.22
CA PRO A 116 -12.34 -7.32 13.77
C PRO A 116 -13.72 -7.63 14.34
N LYS A 117 -14.52 -6.61 14.64
CA LYS A 117 -15.89 -6.81 15.16
C LYS A 117 -16.74 -7.65 14.20
N TYR A 118 -16.40 -7.63 12.90
CA TYR A 118 -17.02 -8.42 11.83
C TYR A 118 -15.94 -8.84 10.83
N PRO A 119 -15.17 -9.92 11.09
CA PRO A 119 -14.18 -10.39 10.14
C PRO A 119 -14.88 -11.18 9.04
N ILE A 120 -14.74 -10.75 7.79
CA ILE A 120 -15.11 -11.58 6.65
C ILE A 120 -13.92 -12.45 6.32
N GLN A 121 -14.14 -13.76 6.32
CA GLN A 121 -13.11 -14.76 6.00
C GLN A 121 -13.17 -15.13 4.53
N TYR A 122 -12.01 -15.10 3.88
CA TYR A 122 -11.82 -15.63 2.54
C TYR A 122 -10.66 -16.61 2.51
N GLU A 123 -10.83 -17.64 1.69
CA GLU A 123 -9.79 -18.55 1.22
C GLU A 123 -9.30 -18.10 -0.17
N PRO A 124 -8.08 -18.47 -0.60
CA PRO A 124 -7.54 -18.11 -1.91
C PRO A 124 -8.46 -18.47 -3.08
N GLU A 125 -9.17 -19.58 -2.97
CA GLU A 125 -10.12 -20.08 -3.97
C GLU A 125 -11.30 -19.13 -4.20
N ASN A 126 -11.67 -18.33 -3.19
CA ASN A 126 -12.74 -17.35 -3.31
C ASN A 126 -12.41 -16.21 -4.28
N PHE A 127 -11.14 -16.03 -4.66
CA PHE A 127 -10.71 -14.97 -5.57
C PHE A 127 -10.50 -15.46 -7.01
N HIS A 128 -10.87 -16.69 -7.32
CA HIS A 128 -10.83 -17.26 -8.67
C HIS A 128 -12.19 -17.22 -9.35
N ASN A 129 -12.20 -16.89 -10.65
CA ASN A 129 -13.40 -16.88 -11.48
C ASN A 129 -14.55 -16.00 -10.95
N ILE A 130 -14.22 -14.89 -10.30
CA ILE A 130 -15.20 -13.98 -9.70
C ILE A 130 -15.72 -12.96 -10.72
N SER A 131 -16.82 -12.29 -10.36
CA SER A 131 -17.25 -11.08 -11.04
C SER A 131 -16.59 -9.85 -10.42
N VAL A 132 -16.14 -8.92 -11.27
CA VAL A 132 -15.65 -7.60 -10.86
C VAL A 132 -16.50 -6.54 -11.54
N SER A 133 -17.15 -5.69 -10.76
CA SER A 133 -17.80 -4.49 -11.29
C SER A 133 -16.77 -3.36 -11.33
N PHE A 134 -16.51 -2.82 -12.51
CA PHE A 134 -15.65 -1.65 -12.68
C PHE A 134 -16.21 -0.79 -13.80
N TRP A 135 -16.25 0.53 -13.57
CA TRP A 135 -16.77 1.46 -14.57
C TRP A 135 -18.21 1.15 -14.98
N MET A 136 -19.07 0.86 -13.99
CA MET A 136 -20.47 0.46 -14.18
C MET A 136 -20.68 -0.80 -15.04
N HIS A 137 -19.61 -1.55 -15.35
CA HIS A 137 -19.69 -2.81 -16.07
C HIS A 137 -19.34 -3.96 -15.15
N GLU A 138 -20.19 -4.98 -15.13
CA GLU A 138 -19.83 -6.26 -14.55
C GLU A 138 -18.94 -7.04 -15.52
N ILE A 139 -17.83 -7.54 -15.02
CA ILE A 139 -16.83 -8.30 -15.77
C ILE A 139 -16.70 -9.66 -15.11
N TYR A 140 -17.11 -10.70 -15.83
CA TYR A 140 -17.13 -12.07 -15.32
C TYR A 140 -15.77 -12.77 -15.45
N ARG A 141 -15.60 -13.86 -14.70
CA ARG A 141 -14.49 -14.80 -14.81
C ARG A 141 -13.10 -14.18 -14.59
N GLN A 142 -13.03 -13.29 -13.61
CA GLN A 142 -11.82 -12.59 -13.23
C GLN A 142 -11.10 -13.35 -12.12
N ASN A 143 -9.77 -13.30 -12.15
CA ASN A 143 -8.92 -13.74 -11.05
C ASN A 143 -8.44 -12.51 -10.29
N VAL A 144 -8.42 -12.60 -8.96
CA VAL A 144 -7.90 -11.54 -8.10
C VAL A 144 -6.79 -12.14 -7.25
N ARG A 145 -5.66 -11.43 -7.17
CA ARG A 145 -4.60 -11.76 -6.21
C ARG A 145 -4.11 -10.51 -5.51
N PHE A 146 -3.56 -10.70 -4.32
CA PHE A 146 -2.99 -9.63 -3.50
C PHE A 146 -1.47 -9.59 -3.70
N GLN A 147 -0.93 -8.39 -3.89
CA GLN A 147 0.51 -8.15 -3.96
C GLN A 147 0.84 -6.82 -3.27
N PHE A 148 0.83 -6.82 -1.94
CA PHE A 148 1.11 -5.64 -1.12
C PHE A 148 2.55 -5.14 -1.22
N GLY A 149 3.46 -5.91 -1.82
CA GLY A 149 4.80 -5.44 -2.19
C GLY A 149 4.82 -4.37 -3.30
N ILE A 150 3.74 -4.24 -4.08
CA ILE A 150 3.57 -3.15 -5.05
C ILE A 150 2.50 -2.17 -4.58
N GLU A 151 2.64 -0.90 -4.91
CA GLU A 151 1.71 0.13 -4.43
C GLU A 151 0.42 0.21 -5.25
N ALA A 152 0.56 0.27 -6.57
CA ALA A 152 -0.56 0.40 -7.48
C ALA A 152 -1.31 -0.93 -7.63
N THR A 153 -2.62 -0.84 -7.77
CA THR A 153 -3.46 -1.96 -8.20
C THR A 153 -3.33 -2.12 -9.70
N ARG A 154 -3.01 -3.33 -10.17
CA ARG A 154 -2.94 -3.62 -11.60
C ARG A 154 -4.25 -4.21 -12.07
N ILE A 155 -4.79 -3.67 -13.15
CA ILE A 155 -6.08 -4.08 -13.72
C ILE A 155 -5.89 -4.62 -15.14
N PRO A 156 -6.76 -5.51 -15.63
CA PRO A 156 -6.53 -6.14 -16.92
C PRO A 156 -6.50 -5.12 -18.07
N PRO A 157 -5.67 -5.33 -19.12
CA PRO A 157 -5.45 -4.35 -20.19
C PRO A 157 -6.70 -3.80 -20.84
N LYS A 158 -7.71 -4.64 -21.10
CA LYS A 158 -8.98 -4.21 -21.68
C LYS A 158 -9.71 -3.19 -20.80
N GLN A 159 -9.70 -3.38 -19.48
CA GLN A 159 -10.31 -2.48 -18.50
C GLN A 159 -9.47 -1.22 -18.32
N PHE A 160 -8.14 -1.34 -18.34
CA PHE A 160 -7.25 -0.20 -18.28
C PHE A 160 -7.48 0.77 -19.45
N LYS A 161 -7.66 0.25 -20.67
CA LYS A 161 -7.95 1.08 -21.86
C LYS A 161 -9.32 1.77 -21.80
N ARG A 162 -10.30 1.16 -21.13
CA ARG A 162 -11.65 1.72 -20.99
C ARG A 162 -11.69 3.02 -20.18
N ILE A 163 -10.72 3.21 -19.28
CA ILE A 163 -10.61 4.43 -18.47
C ILE A 163 -10.54 5.69 -19.36
N ASN A 164 -9.90 5.60 -20.53
CA ASN A 164 -9.74 6.71 -21.47
C ASN A 164 -10.86 6.82 -22.53
N GLY A 165 -11.83 5.89 -22.53
CA GLY A 165 -12.73 5.68 -23.66
C GLY A 165 -14.17 6.16 -23.48
N PHE A 166 -14.46 7.01 -22.49
CA PHE A 166 -15.84 7.40 -22.16
C PHE A 166 -16.02 8.92 -22.23
N ASP A 167 -16.80 9.39 -23.21
CA ASP A 167 -17.00 10.80 -23.51
C ASP A 167 -17.76 11.56 -22.40
N ASP A 168 -18.60 10.90 -21.58
CA ASP A 168 -19.29 11.54 -20.43
C ASP A 168 -18.32 11.95 -19.30
N ALA A 169 -17.05 11.55 -19.38
CA ALA A 169 -15.99 12.05 -18.51
C ALA A 169 -15.49 13.44 -18.94
N GLU A 170 -16.29 14.26 -19.63
CA GLU A 170 -15.98 15.61 -20.17
C GLU A 170 -15.26 16.56 -19.19
N LYS A 171 -15.18 16.23 -17.89
CA LYS A 171 -14.53 17.03 -16.84
C LYS A 171 -13.29 16.41 -16.22
N ILE A 172 -12.97 15.15 -16.47
CA ILE A 172 -11.76 14.49 -15.94
C ILE A 172 -10.88 14.12 -17.12
N GLU A 173 -10.05 15.07 -17.55
CA GLU A 173 -9.02 14.81 -18.55
C GLU A 173 -7.97 13.86 -17.94
N LEU A 174 -7.98 12.61 -18.38
CA LEU A 174 -7.01 11.60 -17.99
C LEU A 174 -5.83 11.62 -18.95
N ARG A 175 -4.61 11.66 -18.40
CA ARG A 175 -3.37 11.53 -19.16
C ARG A 175 -2.60 10.34 -18.64
N GLU A 176 -2.16 9.48 -19.54
CA GLU A 176 -1.23 8.40 -19.19
C GLU A 176 0.18 8.97 -19.13
N ASP A 177 0.87 8.79 -18.00
CA ASP A 177 2.27 9.14 -17.80
C ASP A 177 2.94 8.02 -17.00
N ASN A 178 4.06 7.51 -17.51
CA ASN A 178 4.81 6.39 -16.94
C ASN A 178 3.96 5.15 -16.59
N GLY A 179 2.98 4.82 -17.45
CA GLY A 179 2.11 3.64 -17.29
C GLY A 179 1.01 3.79 -16.23
N ARG A 180 0.78 5.02 -15.74
CA ARG A 180 -0.30 5.35 -14.81
C ARG A 180 -1.14 6.48 -15.38
N TYR A 181 -2.44 6.45 -15.11
CA TYR A 181 -3.29 7.60 -15.40
C TYR A 181 -3.08 8.71 -14.36
N GLN A 182 -3.21 9.95 -14.80
CA GLN A 182 -3.21 11.14 -13.97
C GLN A 182 -4.38 12.03 -14.39
N ALA A 183 -5.04 12.67 -13.42
CA ALA A 183 -6.08 13.67 -13.67
C ALA A 183 -5.70 15.00 -13.05
N ASP A 184 -6.35 16.08 -13.47
CA ASP A 184 -6.31 17.34 -12.72
C ASP A 184 -6.78 17.11 -11.27
N CYS A 185 -5.96 17.50 -10.30
CA CYS A 185 -6.22 17.28 -8.89
C CYS A 185 -7.50 17.97 -8.39
N TYR A 186 -7.79 19.17 -8.89
CA TYR A 186 -8.96 19.93 -8.47
C TYR A 186 -10.24 19.24 -8.95
N TRP A 187 -10.32 18.87 -10.23
CA TRP A 187 -11.46 18.15 -10.79
C TRP A 187 -11.63 16.79 -10.14
N MET A 188 -10.54 16.07 -9.88
CA MET A 188 -10.60 14.79 -9.18
C MET A 188 -11.10 14.93 -7.74
N SER A 189 -10.63 15.95 -7.00
CA SER A 189 -11.15 16.24 -5.67
C SER A 189 -12.64 16.58 -5.70
N GLN A 190 -13.08 17.39 -6.67
CA GLN A 190 -14.50 17.71 -6.85
C GLN A 190 -15.32 16.45 -7.17
N TYR A 191 -14.79 15.58 -8.03
CA TYR A 191 -15.42 14.31 -8.37
C TYR A 191 -15.59 13.43 -7.13
N ILE A 192 -14.50 13.20 -6.37
CA ILE A 192 -14.51 12.42 -5.14
C ILE A 192 -15.52 12.99 -4.14
N SER A 193 -15.50 14.31 -3.90
CA SER A 193 -16.41 14.96 -2.95
C SER A 193 -17.88 14.90 -3.38
N ARG A 194 -18.19 15.02 -4.68
CA ARG A 194 -19.57 14.99 -5.19
C ARG A 194 -20.14 13.60 -5.29
N MET A 195 -19.30 12.63 -5.66
CA MET A 195 -19.72 11.24 -5.79
C MET A 195 -19.81 10.56 -4.44
N GLY A 196 -19.05 10.98 -3.43
CA GLY A 196 -19.17 10.52 -2.04
C GLY A 196 -19.26 9.00 -1.94
N ASP A 197 -20.26 8.53 -1.19
CA ASP A 197 -20.61 7.10 -1.03
C ASP A 197 -21.68 6.61 -2.04
N LYS A 198 -21.95 7.37 -3.11
CA LYS A 198 -22.91 6.92 -4.12
C LYS A 198 -22.43 5.60 -4.72
N LEU A 199 -23.31 4.60 -4.67
CA LEU A 199 -23.06 3.23 -5.12
C LEU A 199 -22.65 3.15 -6.60
N GLU A 200 -23.01 4.16 -7.40
CA GLU A 200 -22.81 4.21 -8.86
C GLU A 200 -21.69 5.17 -9.25
N ASN A 201 -20.49 4.96 -8.70
CA ASN A 201 -19.31 5.72 -9.09
C ASN A 201 -18.52 4.95 -10.15
N LEU A 202 -18.20 5.61 -11.27
CA LEU A 202 -17.46 5.02 -12.40
C LEU A 202 -16.10 4.46 -11.98
N LEU A 203 -15.43 5.13 -11.04
CA LEU A 203 -14.13 4.70 -10.54
C LEU A 203 -14.20 3.72 -9.38
N THR A 204 -15.41 3.32 -8.96
CA THR A 204 -15.54 2.28 -7.95
C THR A 204 -15.28 0.91 -8.56
N VAL A 205 -14.35 0.17 -7.97
CA VAL A 205 -14.13 -1.25 -8.25
C VAL A 205 -14.88 -2.03 -7.18
N THR A 206 -15.68 -3.02 -7.56
CA THR A 206 -16.35 -3.94 -6.63
C THR A 206 -15.98 -5.37 -6.97
N LEU A 207 -15.43 -6.11 -6.02
CA LEU A 207 -15.29 -7.56 -6.10
C LEU A 207 -16.62 -8.16 -5.66
N ASN A 208 -17.34 -8.79 -6.57
CA ASN A 208 -18.65 -9.37 -6.31
C ASN A 208 -18.47 -10.77 -5.68
N LEU A 209 -18.03 -10.76 -4.42
CA LEU A 209 -17.96 -11.93 -3.54
C LEU A 209 -19.29 -12.07 -2.76
N GLU A 210 -19.39 -13.06 -1.87
CA GLU A 210 -20.54 -13.20 -0.96
C GLU A 210 -20.76 -11.90 -0.16
N ASP A 211 -19.68 -11.34 0.37
CA ASP A 211 -19.63 -9.98 0.91
C ASP A 211 -18.86 -9.06 -0.04
N PRO A 212 -19.51 -8.16 -0.79
CA PRO A 212 -18.84 -7.37 -1.80
C PRO A 212 -17.75 -6.45 -1.23
N ILE A 213 -16.55 -6.54 -1.77
CA ILE A 213 -15.44 -5.66 -1.40
C ILE A 213 -15.43 -4.48 -2.37
N LYS A 214 -15.56 -3.26 -1.84
CA LYS A 214 -15.65 -2.04 -2.63
C LYS A 214 -14.42 -1.17 -2.47
N PHE A 215 -13.96 -0.62 -3.59
CA PHE A 215 -12.88 0.35 -3.64
C PHE A 215 -13.36 1.63 -4.28
N ARG A 216 -13.16 2.74 -3.60
CA ARG A 216 -13.58 4.06 -4.05
C ARG A 216 -12.43 4.82 -4.70
N PRO A 217 -12.73 5.82 -5.55
CA PRO A 217 -11.69 6.63 -6.18
C PRO A 217 -10.73 7.33 -5.22
N ASP A 218 -11.16 7.73 -4.02
CA ASP A 218 -10.28 8.35 -3.02
C ASP A 218 -9.16 7.41 -2.52
N GLN A 219 -9.28 6.12 -2.76
CA GLN A 219 -8.31 5.11 -2.39
C GLN A 219 -7.29 4.86 -3.51
N PHE A 220 -7.64 5.18 -4.76
CA PHE A 220 -6.74 5.04 -5.91
C PHE A 220 -6.05 6.34 -6.28
N VAL A 221 -6.48 7.50 -5.79
CA VAL A 221 -5.88 8.78 -6.18
C VAL A 221 -4.92 9.25 -5.10
N ILE A 222 -3.66 9.53 -5.48
CA ILE A 222 -2.74 10.25 -4.60
C ILE A 222 -3.14 11.72 -4.66
N LYS A 223 -3.50 12.29 -3.50
CA LYS A 223 -3.71 13.72 -3.37
C LYS A 223 -2.37 14.40 -3.58
N GLY A 224 -2.26 15.25 -4.60
CA GLY A 224 -1.12 16.13 -4.74
C GLY A 224 -1.00 17.01 -3.51
N ASP A 225 0.24 17.32 -3.12
CA ASP A 225 0.50 18.14 -1.95
C ASP A 225 0.09 19.59 -2.23
N SER A 226 -1.20 19.90 -2.04
CA SER A 226 -1.76 21.23 -2.33
C SER A 226 -1.13 22.35 -1.49
N ARG A 227 -0.28 21.99 -0.52
CA ARG A 227 0.45 22.91 0.36
C ARG A 227 1.63 23.59 -0.35
N GLU A 228 2.19 22.98 -1.40
CA GLU A 228 3.41 23.53 -2.01
C GLU A 228 3.17 24.80 -2.81
N ASN A 229 1.94 25.11 -3.24
CA ASN A 229 1.67 26.41 -3.85
C ASN A 229 0.18 26.82 -3.85
N PRO A 230 -0.35 27.41 -2.76
CA PRO A 230 -1.73 27.90 -2.70
C PRO A 230 -2.04 29.03 -3.70
N PHE A 231 -1.00 29.63 -4.31
CA PHE A 231 -1.09 30.72 -5.28
C PHE A 231 -0.52 30.38 -6.66
N GLY A 232 -0.06 29.13 -6.87
CA GLY A 232 0.38 28.66 -8.18
C GLY A 232 -0.79 28.54 -9.17
N PRO A 233 -0.54 28.57 -10.48
CA PRO A 233 -1.59 28.34 -11.48
C PRO A 233 -2.24 26.98 -11.20
N ARG A 234 -3.54 27.00 -10.92
CA ARG A 234 -4.35 25.82 -10.55
C ARG A 234 -4.37 24.71 -11.61
N SER A 235 -3.89 24.98 -12.83
CA SER A 235 -4.09 24.14 -14.03
C SER A 235 -3.13 22.97 -14.17
N ASP A 236 -2.04 22.92 -13.40
CA ASP A 236 -0.94 22.00 -13.70
C ASP A 236 -0.74 20.92 -12.62
N SER A 237 -1.47 20.97 -11.51
CA SER A 237 -1.40 19.93 -10.48
C SER A 237 -2.10 18.66 -10.96
N ARG A 238 -1.32 17.66 -11.35
CA ARG A 238 -1.80 16.34 -11.75
C ARG A 238 -1.73 15.36 -10.57
N CYS A 239 -2.82 14.67 -10.32
CA CYS A 239 -2.96 13.66 -9.28
C CYS A 239 -2.85 12.28 -9.92
N PRO A 240 -1.81 11.50 -9.57
CA PRO A 240 -1.61 10.19 -10.16
C PRO A 240 -2.58 9.18 -9.55
N PHE A 241 -3.01 8.24 -10.40
CA PHE A 241 -3.78 7.08 -10.01
C PHE A 241 -2.83 5.95 -9.66
N LEU A 242 -3.11 5.29 -8.54
CA LEU A 242 -2.54 4.02 -8.09
C LEU A 242 -3.18 2.85 -8.83
N ILE A 243 -3.37 3.03 -10.14
CA ILE A 243 -3.87 2.01 -11.06
C ILE A 243 -2.84 1.87 -12.18
N GLU A 244 -2.40 0.64 -12.39
CA GLU A 244 -1.48 0.26 -13.45
C GLU A 244 -2.14 -0.78 -14.36
N LYS A 245 -1.58 -0.94 -15.56
CA LYS A 245 -1.97 -2.01 -16.47
C LYS A 245 -1.36 -3.34 -16.01
N SER A 246 -2.16 -4.39 -15.91
CA SER A 246 -1.70 -5.76 -15.70
C SER A 246 -1.09 -6.34 -16.98
N GLU A 247 -0.32 -7.42 -16.84
CA GLU A 247 0.24 -8.19 -17.96
C GLU A 247 -0.76 -9.21 -18.53
N THR A 248 -1.85 -9.47 -17.80
CA THR A 248 -2.79 -10.56 -18.05
C THR A 248 -4.23 -10.03 -18.22
N GLU A 249 -5.00 -10.61 -19.13
CA GLU A 249 -6.33 -10.11 -19.57
C GLU A 249 -7.49 -10.38 -18.60
N ASN A 250 -7.28 -11.24 -17.60
CA ASN A 250 -8.32 -11.65 -16.65
C ASN A 250 -7.82 -11.63 -15.20
N GLU A 251 -6.74 -10.89 -14.91
CA GLU A 251 -6.17 -10.80 -13.58
C GLU A 251 -6.20 -9.37 -13.04
N TRP A 252 -6.64 -9.26 -11.80
CA TRP A 252 -6.53 -8.07 -10.97
C TRP A 252 -5.48 -8.35 -9.90
N VAL A 253 -4.46 -7.50 -9.84
CA VAL A 253 -3.43 -7.57 -8.79
C VAL A 253 -3.65 -6.40 -7.84
N LEU A 254 -4.23 -6.67 -6.68
CA LEU A 254 -4.50 -5.66 -5.67
C LEU A 254 -3.20 -5.30 -4.96
N GLY A 255 -2.70 -4.10 -5.23
CA GLY A 255 -1.52 -3.54 -4.59
C GLY A 255 -1.81 -3.03 -3.19
N SER A 256 -0.83 -2.43 -2.54
CA SER A 256 -0.96 -1.88 -1.19
C SER A 256 -1.91 -0.68 -1.10
N SER A 257 -2.22 -0.02 -2.23
CA SER A 257 -3.31 0.97 -2.32
C SER A 257 -4.67 0.42 -1.84
N PHE A 258 -4.90 -0.89 -1.99
CA PHE A 258 -6.05 -1.60 -1.42
C PHE A 258 -6.21 -1.35 0.09
N LEU A 259 -5.10 -1.24 0.82
CA LEU A 259 -5.08 -1.12 2.28
C LEU A 259 -5.57 0.26 2.76
N ARG A 260 -5.70 1.25 1.85
CA ARG A 260 -6.29 2.56 2.18
C ARG A 260 -7.74 2.41 2.64
N ALA A 261 -8.44 1.40 2.12
CA ALA A 261 -9.82 1.09 2.42
C ALA A 261 -10.00 0.01 3.49
N ASN A 262 -9.03 -0.89 3.58
CA ASN A 262 -9.17 -2.18 4.23
C ASN A 262 -7.95 -2.48 5.09
N SER A 263 -8.11 -3.33 6.09
CA SER A 263 -6.99 -4.11 6.61
C SER A 263 -7.15 -5.57 6.25
N VAL A 264 -6.02 -6.23 6.01
CA VAL A 264 -5.97 -7.66 5.67
C VAL A 264 -5.16 -8.36 6.74
N SER A 265 -5.79 -9.28 7.47
CA SER A 265 -5.06 -10.21 8.33
C SER A 265 -4.87 -11.53 7.61
N ILE A 266 -3.66 -12.06 7.67
CA ILE A 266 -3.29 -13.34 7.07
C ILE A 266 -2.82 -14.28 8.18
N ASP A 267 -3.50 -15.41 8.35
CA ASP A 267 -3.06 -16.48 9.25
C ASP A 267 -2.53 -17.66 8.44
N THR A 268 -1.22 -17.90 8.54
CA THR A 268 -0.53 -19.01 7.87
C THR A 268 -0.13 -20.13 8.82
N ARG A 269 -0.54 -20.07 10.10
CA ARG A 269 -0.14 -21.07 11.12
C ARG A 269 -0.77 -22.43 10.89
N PHE A 270 -1.88 -22.49 10.15
CA PHE A 270 -2.63 -23.70 9.91
C PHE A 270 -2.40 -24.18 8.46
N GLU A 271 -1.25 -24.83 8.22
CA GLU A 271 -0.81 -25.33 6.91
C GLU A 271 -1.81 -26.28 6.21
N LYS A 272 -2.81 -26.81 6.92
CA LYS A 272 -3.72 -27.84 6.39
C LYS A 272 -4.91 -27.29 5.59
N TYR A 273 -5.23 -25.99 5.68
CA TYR A 273 -6.47 -25.44 5.08
C TYR A 273 -6.32 -24.13 4.30
N GLY A 274 -5.11 -23.66 4.02
CA GLY A 274 -4.91 -22.49 3.16
C GLY A 274 -4.71 -21.17 3.92
N ILE A 275 -4.52 -20.10 3.16
CA ILE A 275 -4.25 -18.75 3.66
C ILE A 275 -5.58 -18.12 4.05
N LYS A 276 -5.88 -18.07 5.36
CA LYS A 276 -7.08 -17.38 5.84
C LYS A 276 -6.87 -15.88 5.76
N MET A 277 -7.59 -15.22 4.86
CA MET A 277 -7.60 -13.76 4.73
C MET A 277 -8.82 -13.18 5.44
N MET A 278 -8.61 -12.31 6.42
CA MET A 278 -9.67 -11.52 7.03
C MET A 278 -9.60 -10.09 6.52
N ILE A 279 -10.67 -9.64 5.87
CA ILE A 279 -10.77 -8.29 5.33
C ILE A 279 -11.76 -7.51 6.19
N SER A 280 -11.29 -6.40 6.75
CA SER A 280 -12.16 -5.47 7.45
C SER A 280 -12.13 -4.11 6.75
N GLY A 281 -13.32 -3.66 6.34
CA GLY A 281 -13.49 -2.31 5.84
C GLY A 281 -13.26 -1.30 6.95
N LYS A 282 -12.48 -0.25 6.66
CA LYS A 282 -12.44 0.94 7.52
C LYS A 282 -13.74 1.70 7.32
N LEU A 283 -14.43 2.05 8.41
CA LEU A 283 -15.54 3.01 8.33
C LEU A 283 -14.99 4.28 7.68
N SER A 284 -15.61 4.66 6.56
CA SER A 284 -15.19 5.76 5.68
C SER A 284 -14.80 7.03 6.44
N TYR A 285 -13.61 7.55 6.15
CA TYR A 285 -13.02 8.83 6.57
C TYR A 285 -13.77 10.10 6.09
N MET A 286 -15.09 10.04 5.89
CA MET A 286 -15.89 11.24 5.58
C MET A 286 -15.75 12.34 6.65
N HIS A 287 -15.37 11.98 7.88
CA HIS A 287 -15.18 12.95 8.97
C HIS A 287 -13.97 13.88 8.79
N GLU A 288 -12.90 13.47 8.09
CA GLU A 288 -11.72 14.32 7.91
C GLU A 288 -11.88 15.33 6.76
N TYR A 289 -12.66 15.01 5.73
CA TYR A 289 -12.92 15.93 4.62
C TYR A 289 -13.67 17.20 5.06
N HIS A 290 -14.57 17.09 6.03
CA HIS A 290 -15.27 18.26 6.57
C HIS A 290 -14.37 19.15 7.42
N LEU A 291 -13.43 18.57 8.16
CA LEU A 291 -12.54 19.31 9.06
C LEU A 291 -11.56 20.22 8.32
N ASP A 292 -11.11 19.85 7.12
CA ASP A 292 -10.15 20.67 6.34
C ASP A 292 -10.84 21.74 5.47
N LEU A 293 -12.10 21.53 5.08
CA LEU A 293 -12.89 22.54 4.35
C LEU A 293 -13.46 23.62 5.28
N ASP A 294 -13.85 23.28 6.51
CA ASP A 294 -14.38 24.28 7.46
C ASP A 294 -13.31 25.22 8.01
N LYS A 295 -12.04 24.80 8.07
CA LYS A 295 -10.92 25.69 8.40
C LYS A 295 -10.70 26.82 7.39
N ARG A 296 -11.24 26.70 6.17
CA ARG A 296 -11.10 27.72 5.10
C ARG A 296 -12.26 28.73 5.03
N LYS A 297 -13.30 28.60 5.88
CA LYS A 297 -14.52 29.44 5.81
C LYS A 297 -14.55 30.66 6.73
N LYS A 298 -13.51 30.92 7.55
CA LYS A 298 -13.42 32.19 8.29
C LYS A 298 -12.34 33.08 7.68
N PRO A 299 -12.70 34.07 6.84
CA PRO A 299 -11.79 35.19 6.64
C PRO A 299 -11.56 35.89 8.00
N PRO A 300 -10.36 36.42 8.26
CA PRO A 300 -10.17 37.29 9.41
C PRO A 300 -11.14 38.47 9.29
N MET A 301 -11.98 38.66 10.30
CA MET A 301 -12.70 39.93 10.45
C MET A 301 -11.63 40.99 10.71
N VAL A 302 -11.46 41.90 9.75
CA VAL A 302 -10.75 43.16 9.93
C VAL A 302 -11.66 44.13 10.65
#